data_AF-A0A3P8JGP1-F1
#
_entry.id   AF-A0A3P8JGP1-F1
#
_cell.length_a   1.000
_cell.length_b   1.000
_cell.length_c   1.000
_cell.angle_alpha   90.00
_cell.angle_beta   90.00
_cell.angle_gamma   90.00
#
_symmetry.space_group_name_H-M   'P 1'
#
loop_
_entity.id
_entity.type
_entity.pdbx_description
1 polymer ?
#
loop_
_entity_poly.entity_id
_entity_poly.type
_entity_poly.pdbx_seq_one_letter_code
_entity_poly.pdbx_strand_id
1 'polypeptide(L)'
;MLSMSLSLVAVFLPLLLMGGLPGRLLREFAVTLSVAIGISLAVSLTLTPMMCGWLLKSGKPHEPTRNRGFGRLLVAVQGGYGKSLKWVLRHSRMTGLVLLGTIALSIWLYISIPKTFFPEQDTGVLMGGIQADQSISFQAMRGKLQDFMKIIREDPAVDNVTGFTGGSRVNSGMMFITLKSRDQRHETAQQIIDRLRKKLAKEPGANLFLMAVQDIRVGGRQANASYQYTLLSDDLAALREWEPKIRKALAALPELADVNSDQQDNGAEMDLLYDRDTMSRLGISVQDANNLLNNAFGQRQISTIYQPLNQYKVVMEVDPVYTQDVSALDKMFVINSEGKPIPLSYFAKWQPANAPAVGEPSGTFGGFHHLL
;
A
#
# COMPACT_ATOMS: atom_id res chain seq x y z
N MET A 1 1.00 -37.76 28.80
CA MET A 1 1.76 -36.51 28.55
C MET A 1 2.60 -36.61 27.29
N LEU A 2 3.49 -37.60 27.18
CA LEU A 2 4.31 -37.81 25.98
C LEU A 2 3.52 -37.80 24.65
N SER A 3 2.46 -38.59 24.54
CA SER A 3 1.61 -38.65 23.34
C SER A 3 0.90 -37.32 23.02
N MET A 4 0.43 -36.60 24.03
CA MET A 4 -0.23 -35.30 23.85
C MET A 4 0.74 -34.23 23.37
N SER A 5 1.92 -34.14 24.01
CA SER A 5 2.96 -33.17 23.63
C SER A 5 3.53 -33.45 22.24
N LEU A 6 3.78 -34.73 21.92
CA LEU A 6 4.29 -35.12 20.60
C LEU A 6 3.26 -34.84 19.50
N SER A 7 1.97 -35.08 19.75
CA SER A 7 0.90 -34.75 18.82
C SER A 7 0.79 -33.24 18.59
N LEU A 8 0.96 -32.41 19.62
CA LEU A 8 0.95 -30.96 19.45
C LEU A 8 2.13 -30.48 18.60
N VAL A 9 3.34 -30.96 18.89
CA VAL A 9 4.54 -30.60 18.11
C VAL A 9 4.40 -31.04 16.65
N ALA A 10 3.84 -32.23 16.39
CA ALA A 10 3.60 -32.74 15.04
C ALA A 10 2.65 -31.83 14.22
N VAL A 11 1.65 -31.22 14.86
CA VAL A 11 0.72 -30.29 14.20
C VAL A 11 1.41 -28.98 13.78
N PHE A 12 2.48 -28.57 14.46
CA PHE A 12 3.24 -27.36 14.11
C PHE A 12 4.29 -27.59 13.00
N LEU A 13 4.65 -28.84 12.70
CA LEU A 13 5.68 -29.16 11.71
C LEU A 13 5.35 -28.62 10.30
N PRO A 14 4.11 -28.75 9.77
CA PRO A 14 3.76 -28.15 8.47
C PRO A 14 3.89 -26.62 8.47
N LEU A 15 3.59 -25.96 9.59
CA LEU A 15 3.70 -24.50 9.72
C LEU A 15 5.16 -24.03 9.67
N LEU A 16 6.10 -24.82 10.21
CA LEU A 16 7.54 -24.53 10.14
C LEU A 16 8.09 -24.64 8.71
N LEU A 17 7.50 -25.52 7.89
CA LEU A 17 7.88 -25.77 6.51
C LEU A 17 7.16 -24.85 5.51
N MET A 18 6.17 -24.07 5.98
CA MET A 18 5.42 -23.17 5.11
C MET A 18 6.28 -21.99 4.67
N GLY A 19 6.41 -21.80 3.36
CA GLY A 19 7.10 -20.66 2.75
C GLY A 19 6.23 -19.39 2.73
N GLY A 20 6.79 -18.31 2.17
CA GLY A 20 6.09 -17.04 1.99
C GLY A 20 5.98 -16.19 3.26
N LEU A 21 5.25 -15.06 3.16
CA LEU A 21 5.08 -14.11 4.26
C LEU A 21 4.29 -14.68 5.44
N PRO A 22 3.14 -15.38 5.24
CA PRO A 22 2.41 -15.99 6.36
C PRO A 22 3.23 -17.06 7.08
N GLY A 23 4.05 -17.81 6.31
CA GLY A 23 4.95 -18.82 6.86
C GLY A 23 5.99 -18.24 7.81
N ARG A 24 6.60 -17.09 7.49
CA ARG A 24 7.59 -16.44 8.37
C ARG A 24 6.98 -16.01 9.71
N LEU A 25 5.82 -15.36 9.67
CA LEU A 25 5.12 -14.90 10.88
C LEU A 25 4.66 -16.07 11.77
N LEU A 26 4.06 -17.09 11.16
CA LEU A 26 3.59 -18.27 11.90
C LEU A 26 4.74 -19.18 12.36
N ARG A 27 5.89 -19.16 11.68
CA ARG A 27 7.07 -19.94 12.07
C ARG A 27 7.63 -19.49 13.40
N GLU A 28 7.72 -18.19 13.68
CA GLU A 28 8.17 -17.69 14.99
C GLU A 28 7.26 -18.17 16.12
N PHE A 29 5.94 -18.13 15.91
CA PHE A 29 4.96 -18.65 16.85
C PHE A 29 5.05 -20.18 17.02
N ALA A 30 5.19 -20.93 15.92
CA ALA A 30 5.32 -22.38 15.94
C ALA A 30 6.59 -22.84 16.66
N VAL A 31 7.73 -22.17 16.46
CA VAL A 31 8.99 -22.47 17.14
C VAL A 31 8.86 -22.22 18.65
N THR A 32 8.36 -21.05 19.05
CA THR A 32 8.24 -20.67 20.47
C THR A 32 7.33 -21.63 21.23
N LEU A 33 6.16 -21.98 20.68
CA LEU A 33 5.27 -22.97 21.28
C LEU A 33 5.89 -24.37 21.33
N SER A 34 6.54 -24.82 20.24
CA SER A 34 7.15 -26.15 20.19
C SER A 34 8.26 -26.29 21.25
N VAL A 35 9.10 -25.26 21.40
CA VAL A 35 10.14 -25.22 22.44
C VAL A 35 9.52 -25.18 23.83
N ALA A 36 8.50 -24.34 24.07
CA ALA A 36 7.82 -24.25 25.35
C ALA A 36 7.15 -25.58 25.75
N ILE A 37 6.51 -26.27 24.82
CA ILE A 37 5.91 -27.59 25.03
C ILE A 37 6.98 -28.64 25.31
N GLY A 38 8.12 -28.58 24.59
CA GLY A 38 9.27 -29.47 24.83
C GLY A 38 9.84 -29.30 26.25
N ILE A 39 10.04 -28.06 26.69
CA ILE A 39 10.49 -27.75 28.06
C ILE A 39 9.44 -28.19 29.08
N SER A 40 8.15 -27.88 28.85
CA SER A 40 7.06 -28.31 29.73
C SER A 40 7.00 -29.83 29.87
N LEU A 41 7.19 -30.58 28.79
CA LEU A 41 7.28 -32.04 28.81
C LEU A 41 8.46 -32.50 29.67
N ALA A 42 9.64 -31.93 29.49
CA ALA A 42 10.83 -32.25 30.28
C ALA A 42 10.61 -31.97 31.78
N VAL A 43 10.03 -30.82 32.12
CA VAL A 43 9.69 -30.45 33.51
C VAL A 43 8.63 -31.40 34.08
N SER A 44 7.61 -31.75 33.31
CA SER A 44 6.53 -32.66 33.74
C SER A 44 7.01 -34.08 34.03
N LEU A 45 8.06 -34.55 33.34
CA LEU A 45 8.63 -35.88 33.52
C LEU A 45 9.69 -35.95 34.63
N THR A 46 10.29 -34.82 35.00
CA THR A 46 11.41 -34.78 35.96
C THR A 46 10.99 -34.10 37.26
N LEU A 47 10.72 -32.80 37.20
CA LEU A 47 10.45 -31.96 38.35
C LEU A 47 9.09 -32.26 38.98
N THR A 48 8.05 -32.50 38.18
CA THR A 48 6.71 -32.79 38.71
C THR A 48 6.68 -34.08 39.54
N PRO A 49 7.17 -35.25 39.07
CA PRO A 49 7.20 -36.44 39.91
C PRO A 49 8.16 -36.31 41.10
N MET A 50 9.30 -35.62 40.95
CA MET A 50 10.22 -35.34 42.07
C MET A 50 9.52 -34.53 43.17
N MET A 51 8.88 -33.41 42.81
CA MET A 51 8.13 -32.59 43.75
C MET A 51 6.94 -33.36 44.32
N CYS A 52 6.24 -34.17 43.53
CA CYS A 52 5.17 -35.00 44.05
C CYS A 52 5.68 -36.02 45.09
N GLY A 53 6.84 -36.65 44.86
CA GLY A 53 7.44 -37.57 45.82
C GLY A 53 7.96 -36.90 47.10
N TRP A 54 8.36 -35.63 47.04
CA TRP A 54 8.93 -34.91 48.18
C TRP A 54 7.91 -34.09 48.98
N LEU A 55 6.95 -33.44 48.29
CA LEU A 55 5.95 -32.55 48.90
C LEU A 55 4.66 -33.27 49.29
N LEU A 56 4.21 -34.28 48.53
CA LEU A 56 3.04 -35.05 48.93
C LEU A 56 3.42 -36.07 49.99
N LYS A 57 3.16 -35.72 51.25
CA LYS A 57 3.16 -36.68 52.35
C LYS A 57 2.08 -37.73 52.09
N SER A 58 2.44 -39.01 52.21
CA SER A 58 1.49 -40.14 52.23
C SER A 58 0.52 -39.98 53.40
N GLY A 59 -0.60 -39.29 53.16
CA GLY A 59 -1.73 -39.26 54.07
C GLY A 59 -2.40 -40.63 54.09
N LYS A 60 -2.83 -41.08 55.27
CA LYS A 60 -3.69 -42.26 55.45
C LYS A 60 -4.84 -42.21 54.43
N PRO A 61 -5.34 -43.35 53.92
CA PRO A 61 -6.48 -43.38 53.01
C PRO A 61 -7.67 -42.72 53.71
N HIS A 62 -7.87 -41.44 53.42
CA HIS A 62 -9.04 -40.74 53.89
C HIS A 62 -10.16 -41.23 52.98
N GLU A 63 -11.13 -41.97 53.54
CA GLU A 63 -12.36 -42.27 52.82
C GLU A 63 -12.86 -40.97 52.19
N PRO A 64 -13.10 -40.94 50.87
CA PRO A 64 -13.40 -39.70 50.21
C PRO A 64 -14.70 -39.18 50.80
N THR A 65 -14.67 -37.99 51.39
CA THR A 65 -15.86 -37.21 51.69
C THR A 65 -16.45 -36.72 50.36
N ARG A 66 -16.86 -37.68 49.53
CA ARG A 66 -17.44 -37.56 48.18
C ARG A 66 -18.74 -36.73 48.18
N ASN A 67 -19.18 -36.27 49.36
CA ASN A 67 -20.48 -35.69 49.63
C ASN A 67 -20.48 -34.31 50.30
N ARG A 68 -19.36 -33.56 50.37
CA ARG A 68 -19.43 -32.13 50.78
C ARG A 68 -18.80 -31.16 49.78
N GLY A 69 -19.55 -30.10 49.48
CA GLY A 69 -19.16 -29.00 48.59
C GLY A 69 -18.95 -29.41 47.12
N PHE A 70 -17.80 -28.99 46.57
CA PHE A 70 -17.37 -29.23 45.19
C PHE A 70 -17.26 -30.71 44.81
N GLY A 71 -16.95 -31.60 45.76
CA GLY A 71 -16.87 -33.04 45.50
C GLY A 71 -18.21 -33.63 45.04
N ARG A 72 -19.33 -33.15 45.59
CA ARG A 72 -20.67 -33.59 45.20
C ARG A 72 -21.05 -33.08 43.80
N LEU A 73 -20.66 -31.85 43.48
CA LEU A 73 -20.84 -31.26 42.14
C LEU A 73 -20.07 -32.08 41.10
N LEU A 74 -18.79 -32.39 41.34
CA LEU A 74 -17.97 -33.19 40.42
C LEU A 74 -18.55 -34.58 40.20
N VAL A 75 -19.06 -35.22 41.26
CA VAL A 75 -19.69 -36.54 41.16
C VAL A 75 -21.03 -36.47 40.44
N ALA A 76 -21.80 -35.39 40.63
CA ALA A 76 -23.03 -35.15 39.88
C ALA A 76 -22.74 -34.90 38.39
N VAL A 77 -21.71 -34.13 38.05
CA VAL A 77 -21.25 -33.89 36.68
C VAL A 77 -20.75 -35.19 36.04
N GLN A 78 -19.95 -35.98 36.76
CA GLN A 78 -19.46 -37.27 36.29
C GLN A 78 -20.63 -38.26 36.06
N GLY A 79 -21.60 -38.30 36.97
CA GLY A 79 -22.82 -39.10 36.83
C GLY A 79 -23.69 -38.63 35.67
N GLY A 80 -23.81 -37.32 35.47
CA GLY A 80 -24.51 -36.69 34.34
C GLY A 80 -23.86 -37.02 33.00
N TYR A 81 -22.53 -36.87 32.91
CA TYR A 81 -21.74 -37.26 31.75
C TYR A 81 -21.89 -38.76 31.43
N GLY A 82 -21.85 -39.63 32.44
CA GLY A 82 -22.04 -41.06 32.25
C GLY A 82 -23.44 -41.41 31.70
N LYS A 83 -24.48 -40.70 32.16
CA LYS A 83 -25.86 -40.87 31.64
C LYS A 83 -26.00 -40.33 30.22
N SER A 84 -25.48 -39.14 29.92
CA SER A 84 -25.54 -38.56 28.59
C SER A 84 -24.74 -39.38 27.58
N LEU A 85 -23.55 -39.86 27.94
CA LEU A 85 -22.73 -40.72 27.08
C LEU A 85 -23.44 -42.03 26.73
N LYS A 86 -24.06 -42.71 27.73
CA LYS A 86 -24.88 -43.90 27.47
C LYS A 86 -26.06 -43.62 26.55
N TRP A 87 -26.68 -42.45 26.67
CA TRP A 87 -27.79 -42.04 25.80
C TRP A 87 -27.32 -41.78 24.35
N VAL A 88 -26.20 -41.07 24.18
CA VAL A 88 -25.58 -40.78 22.88
C VAL A 88 -25.12 -42.06 22.16
N LEU A 89 -24.50 -42.99 22.90
CA LEU A 89 -24.07 -44.29 22.36
C LEU A 89 -25.26 -45.15 21.92
N ARG A 90 -26.38 -45.10 22.66
CA ARG A 90 -27.62 -45.82 22.30
C ARG A 90 -28.29 -45.25 21.04
N HIS A 91 -28.14 -43.96 20.78
CA HIS A 91 -28.68 -43.26 19.60
C HIS A 91 -27.61 -42.97 18.55
N SER A 92 -26.72 -43.94 18.28
CA SER A 92 -25.57 -43.78 17.37
C SER A 92 -25.93 -43.19 15.99
N ARG A 93 -27.10 -43.55 15.41
CA ARG A 93 -27.57 -42.98 14.13
C ARG A 93 -27.90 -41.49 14.22
N MET A 94 -28.57 -41.05 15.28
CA MET A 94 -28.86 -39.62 15.50
C MET A 94 -27.57 -38.84 15.80
N THR A 95 -26.67 -39.41 16.59
CA THR A 95 -25.35 -38.83 16.85
C THR A 95 -24.55 -38.66 15.55
N GLY A 96 -24.62 -39.64 14.63
CA GLY A 96 -24.03 -39.54 13.30
C GLY A 96 -24.64 -38.43 12.43
N LEU A 97 -25.97 -38.27 12.47
CA LEU A 97 -26.65 -37.15 11.79
C LEU A 97 -26.25 -35.79 12.38
N VAL A 98 -26.14 -35.69 13.70
CA VAL A 98 -25.65 -34.46 14.37
C VAL A 98 -24.20 -34.16 14.00
N LEU A 99 -23.35 -35.19 13.88
CA LEU A 99 -21.97 -35.03 13.41
C LEU A 99 -21.96 -34.49 11.98
N LEU A 100 -22.73 -35.09 11.06
CA LEU A 100 -22.86 -34.61 9.69
C LEU A 100 -23.41 -33.18 9.62
N GLY A 101 -24.41 -32.86 10.45
CA GLY A 101 -24.94 -31.51 10.58
C GLY A 101 -23.89 -30.51 11.06
N THR A 102 -23.08 -30.88 12.06
CA THR A 102 -21.97 -30.04 12.56
C THR A 102 -20.90 -29.83 11.49
N ILE A 103 -20.56 -30.87 10.70
CA ILE A 103 -19.62 -30.76 9.59
C ILE A 103 -20.17 -29.82 8.51
N ALA A 104 -21.44 -30.02 8.12
CA ALA A 104 -22.09 -29.18 7.12
C ALA A 104 -22.17 -27.71 7.58
N LEU A 105 -22.52 -27.48 8.85
CA LEU A 105 -22.52 -26.15 9.46
C LEU A 105 -21.12 -25.53 9.48
N SER A 106 -20.08 -26.32 9.79
CA SER A 106 -18.69 -25.83 9.77
C SER A 106 -18.26 -25.43 8.37
N ILE A 107 -18.61 -26.22 7.34
CA ILE A 107 -18.34 -25.88 5.93
C ILE A 107 -19.10 -24.61 5.53
N TRP A 108 -20.37 -24.50 5.91
CA TRP A 108 -21.18 -23.32 5.64
C TRP A 108 -20.61 -22.05 6.29
N LEU A 109 -20.20 -22.12 7.56
CA LEU A 109 -19.50 -21.03 8.27
C LEU A 109 -18.18 -20.68 7.58
N TYR A 110 -17.40 -21.68 7.17
CA TYR A 110 -16.12 -21.47 6.49
C TYR A 110 -16.28 -20.72 5.15
N ILE A 111 -17.39 -20.95 4.43
CA ILE A 111 -17.70 -20.26 3.17
C ILE A 111 -18.27 -18.87 3.44
N SER A 112 -19.10 -18.72 4.48
CA SER A 112 -19.82 -17.48 4.77
C SER A 112 -18.96 -16.41 5.46
N ILE A 113 -17.92 -16.81 6.20
CA ILE A 113 -17.04 -15.87 6.89
C ILE A 113 -16.13 -15.17 5.87
N PRO A 114 -16.16 -13.82 5.79
CA PRO A 114 -15.29 -13.09 4.88
C PRO A 114 -13.82 -13.31 5.28
N LYS A 115 -12.99 -13.58 4.28
CA LYS A 115 -11.57 -13.85 4.47
C LYS A 115 -10.81 -12.54 4.30
N THR A 116 -10.09 -12.13 5.33
CA THR A 116 -9.13 -11.04 5.24
C THR A 116 -7.73 -11.57 5.53
N PHE A 117 -6.71 -10.97 4.93
CA PHE A 117 -5.32 -11.39 5.09
C PHE A 117 -4.75 -10.91 6.44
N PHE A 118 -4.90 -9.62 6.73
CA PHE A 118 -4.67 -9.03 8.04
C PHE A 118 -5.78 -8.00 8.32
N PRO A 119 -6.27 -7.90 9.56
CA PRO A 119 -7.16 -6.81 9.94
C PRO A 119 -6.39 -5.49 9.83
N GLU A 120 -7.05 -4.46 9.31
CA GLU A 120 -6.46 -3.14 9.26
C GLU A 120 -6.18 -2.65 10.69
N GLN A 121 -4.93 -2.29 10.94
CA GLN A 121 -4.49 -1.79 12.22
C GLN A 121 -4.57 -0.27 12.23
N ASP A 122 -4.98 0.24 13.38
CA ASP A 122 -4.94 1.66 13.67
C ASP A 122 -3.63 1.99 14.38
N THR A 123 -2.63 2.34 13.58
CA THR A 123 -1.27 2.72 14.02
C THR A 123 -1.19 4.17 14.49
N GLY A 124 -2.28 4.94 14.41
CA GLY A 124 -2.29 6.38 14.68
C GLY A 124 -1.63 7.22 13.59
N VAL A 125 -1.28 6.63 12.43
CA VAL A 125 -0.70 7.36 11.30
C VAL A 125 -1.50 7.06 10.03
N LEU A 126 -1.91 8.12 9.35
CA LEU A 126 -2.50 8.06 8.02
C LEU A 126 -1.50 8.57 6.99
N MET A 127 -1.55 7.97 5.83
CA MET A 127 -0.73 8.30 4.68
C MET A 127 -1.64 8.73 3.54
N GLY A 128 -1.32 9.85 2.90
CA GLY A 128 -2.13 10.48 1.88
C GLY A 128 -1.37 10.74 0.58
N GLY A 129 -1.85 10.26 -0.55
CA GLY A 129 -1.31 10.60 -1.86
C GLY A 129 -2.17 11.68 -2.54
N ILE A 130 -1.56 12.80 -2.91
CA ILE A 130 -2.24 13.83 -3.71
C ILE A 130 -1.91 13.60 -5.18
N GLN A 131 -2.94 13.59 -6.02
CA GLN A 131 -2.83 13.61 -7.47
C GLN A 131 -3.63 14.78 -8.02
N ALA A 132 -2.95 15.73 -8.63
CA ALA A 132 -3.54 16.88 -9.28
C ALA A 132 -3.59 16.68 -10.80
N ASP A 133 -4.20 17.65 -11.49
CA ASP A 133 -4.20 17.70 -12.95
C ASP A 133 -2.77 17.60 -13.52
N GLN A 134 -2.59 16.92 -14.65
CA GLN A 134 -1.29 16.72 -15.28
C GLN A 134 -0.64 18.03 -15.75
N SER A 135 -1.44 19.07 -16.03
CA SER A 135 -0.93 20.39 -16.41
C SER A 135 -0.73 21.35 -15.22
N ILE A 136 -0.83 20.89 -13.97
CA ILE A 136 -0.68 21.77 -12.81
C ILE A 136 0.78 22.23 -12.65
N SER A 137 0.98 23.52 -12.39
CA SER A 137 2.31 24.04 -12.05
C SER A 137 2.71 23.69 -10.61
N PHE A 138 4.00 23.67 -10.32
CA PHE A 138 4.50 23.43 -8.96
C PHE A 138 3.94 24.43 -7.94
N GLN A 139 3.80 25.69 -8.33
CA GLN A 139 3.27 26.76 -7.48
C GLN A 139 1.79 26.53 -7.17
N ALA A 140 0.99 26.15 -8.16
CA ALA A 140 -0.41 25.81 -7.96
C ALA A 140 -0.56 24.53 -7.12
N MET A 141 0.29 23.53 -7.36
CA MET A 141 0.33 22.29 -6.58
C MET A 141 0.69 22.55 -5.11
N ARG A 142 1.65 23.43 -4.84
CA ARG A 142 2.00 23.86 -3.48
C ARG A 142 0.81 24.55 -2.79
N GLY A 143 0.06 25.38 -3.50
CA GLY A 143 -1.18 25.97 -3.00
C GLY A 143 -2.20 24.90 -2.60
N LYS A 144 -2.46 23.93 -3.49
CA LYS A 144 -3.37 22.82 -3.22
C LYS A 144 -2.93 21.95 -2.04
N LEU A 145 -1.64 21.67 -1.91
CA LEU A 145 -1.08 20.97 -0.74
C LEU A 145 -1.39 21.74 0.55
N GLN A 146 -1.22 23.07 0.57
CA GLN A 146 -1.52 23.90 1.74
C GLN A 146 -3.01 23.88 2.09
N ASP A 147 -3.90 23.94 1.09
CA ASP A 147 -5.35 23.85 1.27
C ASP A 147 -5.75 22.51 1.91
N PHE A 148 -5.23 21.39 1.39
CA PHE A 148 -5.47 20.07 1.97
C PHE A 148 -4.95 19.95 3.40
N MET A 149 -3.74 20.44 3.67
CA MET A 149 -3.19 20.45 5.03
C MET A 149 -4.07 21.25 5.99
N LYS A 150 -4.64 22.38 5.55
CA LYS A 150 -5.53 23.19 6.37
C LYS A 150 -6.82 22.43 6.71
N ILE A 151 -7.48 21.83 5.72
CA ILE A 151 -8.72 21.06 5.91
C ILE A 151 -8.49 19.89 6.88
N ILE A 152 -7.34 19.20 6.76
CA ILE A 152 -7.03 18.06 7.62
C ILE A 152 -6.69 18.52 9.05
N ARG A 153 -5.97 19.63 9.22
CA ARG A 153 -5.64 20.19 10.54
C ARG A 153 -6.85 20.70 11.31
N GLU A 154 -7.91 21.10 10.63
CA GLU A 154 -9.18 21.50 11.27
C GLU A 154 -9.92 20.30 11.91
N ASP A 155 -9.51 19.07 11.62
CA ASP A 155 -10.13 17.87 12.19
C ASP A 155 -9.63 17.60 13.62
N PRO A 156 -10.54 17.44 14.61
CA PRO A 156 -10.15 17.33 16.02
C PRO A 156 -9.37 16.06 16.36
N ALA A 157 -9.45 15.02 15.52
CA ALA A 157 -8.73 13.76 15.73
C ALA A 157 -7.28 13.80 15.23
N VAL A 158 -6.90 14.84 14.48
CA VAL A 158 -5.56 15.02 13.92
C VAL A 158 -4.67 15.77 14.92
N ASP A 159 -3.44 15.30 15.07
CA ASP A 159 -2.41 15.93 15.91
C ASP A 159 -1.45 16.77 15.05
N ASN A 160 -0.91 16.18 13.98
CA ASN A 160 0.00 16.86 13.07
C ASN A 160 -0.19 16.42 11.61
N VAL A 161 0.12 17.32 10.69
CA VAL A 161 0.09 17.07 9.24
C VAL A 161 1.35 17.63 8.59
N THR A 162 2.04 16.76 7.87
CA THR A 162 3.21 17.08 7.05
C THR A 162 2.94 16.70 5.61
N GLY A 163 3.25 17.59 4.67
CA GLY A 163 3.09 17.36 3.24
C GLY A 163 4.38 17.64 2.49
N PHE A 164 4.65 16.82 1.47
CA PHE A 164 5.76 16.92 0.54
C PHE A 164 5.20 16.98 -0.88
N THR A 165 5.71 17.89 -1.71
CA THR A 165 5.40 17.95 -3.13
C THR A 165 6.67 18.33 -3.89
N GLY A 166 6.77 17.92 -5.17
CA GLY A 166 7.99 17.99 -5.95
C GLY A 166 8.79 16.69 -5.94
N GLY A 167 9.85 16.64 -6.74
CA GLY A 167 10.61 15.42 -7.04
C GLY A 167 10.36 14.95 -8.48
N SER A 168 10.11 13.65 -8.67
CA SER A 168 9.97 13.05 -10.01
C SER A 168 8.71 13.47 -10.77
N ARG A 169 7.66 13.95 -10.08
CA ARG A 169 6.38 14.35 -10.70
C ARG A 169 5.82 15.60 -10.02
N VAL A 170 5.66 16.67 -10.80
CA VAL A 170 5.21 18.00 -10.32
C VAL A 170 3.74 18.00 -9.92
N ASN A 171 2.92 17.15 -10.54
CA ASN A 171 1.48 17.01 -10.28
C ASN A 171 1.13 16.07 -9.11
N SER A 172 2.12 15.63 -8.33
CA SER A 172 1.93 14.68 -7.25
C SER A 172 2.46 15.21 -5.91
N GLY A 173 1.87 14.70 -4.83
CA GLY A 173 2.28 15.02 -3.48
C GLY A 173 2.05 13.86 -2.54
N MET A 174 2.78 13.87 -1.43
CA MET A 174 2.71 12.89 -0.38
C MET A 174 2.41 13.59 0.94
N MET A 175 1.47 13.08 1.72
CA MET A 175 1.09 13.60 3.02
C MET A 175 1.19 12.52 4.09
N PHE A 176 1.68 12.91 5.25
CA PHE A 176 1.72 12.13 6.46
C PHE A 176 0.91 12.84 7.53
N ILE A 177 -0.05 12.14 8.10
CA ILE A 177 -1.01 12.67 9.05
C ILE A 177 -0.87 11.84 10.32
N THR A 178 -0.41 12.46 11.39
CA THR A 178 -0.35 11.83 12.71
C THR A 178 -1.65 12.13 13.43
N LEU A 179 -2.33 11.08 13.88
CA LEU A 179 -3.55 11.16 14.68
C LEU A 179 -3.19 11.26 16.16
N LYS A 180 -4.12 11.81 16.94
CA LYS A 180 -4.01 11.80 18.40
C LYS A 180 -4.00 10.36 18.94
N SER A 181 -3.44 10.19 20.13
CA SER A 181 -3.44 8.90 20.82
C SER A 181 -4.87 8.33 20.93
N ARG A 182 -4.99 7.01 20.91
CA ARG A 182 -6.27 6.29 20.95
C ARG A 182 -7.07 6.57 22.23
N ASP A 183 -6.44 7.04 23.29
CA ASP A 183 -7.13 7.47 24.52
C ASP A 183 -7.82 8.83 24.39
N GLN A 184 -7.42 9.62 23.39
CA GLN A 184 -7.92 10.99 23.15
C GLN A 184 -8.91 11.07 21.98
N ARG A 185 -9.17 9.94 21.30
CA ARG A 185 -10.12 9.85 20.19
C ARG A 185 -10.96 8.58 20.31
N HIS A 186 -12.25 8.68 19.99
CA HIS A 186 -13.16 7.52 20.01
C HIS A 186 -13.32 6.86 18.64
N GLU A 187 -12.83 7.50 17.59
CA GLU A 187 -12.99 7.08 16.20
C GLU A 187 -11.75 6.30 15.73
N THR A 188 -11.97 5.29 14.89
CA THR A 188 -10.88 4.55 14.25
C THR A 188 -10.25 5.35 13.10
N ALA A 189 -9.01 5.01 12.74
CA ALA A 189 -8.34 5.55 11.56
C ALA A 189 -9.24 5.52 10.31
N GLN A 190 -9.95 4.41 10.08
CA GLN A 190 -10.85 4.27 8.92
C GLN A 190 -12.05 5.22 8.96
N GLN A 191 -12.66 5.41 10.14
CA GLN A 191 -13.77 6.36 10.31
C GLN A 191 -13.30 7.81 10.06
N ILE A 192 -12.08 8.14 10.49
CA ILE A 192 -11.47 9.44 10.25
C ILE A 192 -11.20 9.63 8.75
N ILE A 193 -10.68 8.62 8.06
CA ILE A 193 -10.50 8.63 6.61
C ILE A 193 -11.84 8.89 5.90
N ASP A 194 -12.89 8.14 6.23
CA ASP A 194 -14.21 8.29 5.58
C ASP A 194 -14.82 9.68 5.83
N ARG A 195 -14.59 10.27 7.01
CA ARG A 195 -14.98 11.65 7.31
C ARG A 195 -14.18 12.66 6.50
N LEU A 196 -12.85 12.53 6.48
CA LEU A 196 -11.96 13.43 5.76
C LEU A 196 -12.22 13.36 4.26
N ARG A 197 -12.45 12.17 3.70
CA ARG A 197 -12.79 11.95 2.28
C ARG A 197 -13.95 12.84 1.84
N LYS A 198 -15.03 12.92 2.63
CA LYS A 198 -16.19 13.77 2.32
C LYS A 198 -15.88 15.28 2.32
N LYS A 199 -14.93 15.71 3.16
CA LYS A 199 -14.48 17.11 3.21
C LYS A 199 -13.54 17.42 2.03
N LEU A 200 -12.61 16.52 1.74
CA LEU A 200 -11.56 16.69 0.75
C LEU A 200 -12.07 16.55 -0.69
N ALA A 201 -13.14 15.78 -0.92
CA ALA A 201 -13.79 15.65 -2.24
C ALA A 201 -14.37 16.95 -2.79
N LYS A 202 -14.41 18.03 -1.99
CA LYS A 202 -14.89 19.36 -2.42
C LYS A 202 -13.80 20.21 -3.07
N GLU A 203 -12.54 19.82 -2.99
CA GLU A 203 -11.44 20.58 -3.59
C GLU A 203 -11.33 20.28 -5.10
N PRO A 204 -11.56 21.28 -5.98
CA PRO A 204 -11.43 21.07 -7.41
C PRO A 204 -9.96 21.02 -7.85
N GLY A 205 -9.66 20.20 -8.85
CA GLY A 205 -8.36 20.15 -9.52
C GLY A 205 -7.29 19.29 -8.83
N ALA A 206 -7.61 18.64 -7.72
CA ALA A 206 -6.75 17.64 -7.09
C ALA A 206 -7.55 16.64 -6.25
N ASN A 207 -7.12 15.38 -6.24
CA ASN A 207 -7.69 14.32 -5.42
C ASN A 207 -6.66 13.89 -4.37
N LEU A 208 -7.11 13.71 -3.12
CA LEU A 208 -6.30 13.19 -2.03
C LEU A 208 -6.82 11.81 -1.61
N PHE A 209 -5.98 10.80 -1.80
CA PHE A 209 -6.23 9.41 -1.45
C PHE A 209 -5.62 9.11 -0.09
N LEU A 210 -6.44 8.82 0.92
CA LEU A 210 -5.99 8.54 2.28
C LEU A 210 -6.06 7.04 2.61
N MET A 211 -5.04 6.54 3.30
CA MET A 211 -5.00 5.16 3.81
C MET A 211 -4.36 5.12 5.20
N ALA A 212 -4.75 4.13 6.01
CA ALA A 212 -4.10 3.87 7.30
C ALA A 212 -2.78 3.12 7.07
N VAL A 213 -1.69 3.58 7.70
CA VAL A 213 -0.40 2.89 7.62
C VAL A 213 -0.50 1.55 8.35
N GLN A 214 -0.13 0.47 7.66
CA GLN A 214 -0.11 -0.89 8.21
C GLN A 214 1.31 -1.26 8.64
N ASP A 215 1.47 -1.83 9.84
CA ASP A 215 2.79 -2.29 10.35
C ASP A 215 3.36 -3.42 9.49
N ILE A 216 2.48 -4.25 8.93
CA ILE A 216 2.83 -5.32 8.00
C ILE A 216 2.40 -4.91 6.60
N ARG A 217 3.34 -4.33 5.84
CA ARG A 217 3.12 -4.05 4.42
C ARG A 217 3.59 -5.21 3.55
N VAL A 218 2.68 -5.75 2.76
CA VAL A 218 2.94 -6.85 1.83
C VAL A 218 3.10 -6.27 0.43
N GLY A 219 4.30 -6.34 -0.13
CA GLY A 219 4.61 -5.80 -1.46
C GLY A 219 5.69 -4.72 -1.43
N GLY A 220 6.45 -4.60 -2.52
CA GLY A 220 7.60 -3.70 -2.61
C GLY A 220 7.30 -2.32 -3.20
N ARG A 221 6.09 -2.08 -3.73
CA ARG A 221 5.76 -0.85 -4.46
C ARG A 221 4.92 0.09 -3.60
N GLN A 222 5.40 1.32 -3.45
CA GLN A 222 4.65 2.38 -2.81
C GLN A 222 3.55 2.86 -3.75
N ALA A 223 2.30 2.73 -3.34
CA ALA A 223 1.15 3.18 -4.10
C ALA A 223 0.12 3.86 -3.21
N ASN A 224 -0.78 4.62 -3.84
CA ASN A 224 -1.85 5.38 -3.21
C ASN A 224 -3.12 4.53 -2.93
N ALA A 225 -2.99 3.19 -2.81
CA ALA A 225 -4.10 2.32 -2.46
C ALA A 225 -3.67 1.06 -1.71
N SER A 226 -4.65 0.41 -1.07
CA SER A 226 -4.48 -0.81 -0.30
C SER A 226 -4.33 -2.04 -1.18
N TYR A 227 -4.96 -2.04 -2.36
CA TYR A 227 -4.86 -3.13 -3.33
C TYR A 227 -4.27 -2.62 -4.64
N GLN A 228 -3.55 -3.48 -5.34
CA GLN A 228 -2.92 -3.13 -6.62
C GLN A 228 -3.24 -4.22 -7.63
N TYR A 229 -3.68 -3.80 -8.81
CA TYR A 229 -3.93 -4.67 -9.94
C TYR A 229 -3.14 -4.17 -11.14
N THR A 230 -2.46 -5.06 -11.86
CA THR A 230 -1.65 -4.65 -13.02
C THR A 230 -2.28 -5.19 -14.29
N LEU A 231 -2.57 -4.30 -15.24
CA LEU A 231 -2.96 -4.69 -16.58
C LEU A 231 -1.71 -4.79 -17.44
N LEU A 232 -1.52 -5.97 -18.03
CA LEU A 232 -0.42 -6.26 -18.93
C LEU A 232 -0.98 -6.48 -20.32
N SER A 233 -0.36 -5.86 -21.32
CA SER A 233 -0.65 -6.12 -22.72
C SER A 233 0.60 -5.88 -23.55
N ASP A 234 0.73 -6.64 -24.62
CA ASP A 234 1.79 -6.46 -25.61
C ASP A 234 1.49 -5.27 -26.55
N ASP A 235 0.26 -4.75 -26.51
CA ASP A 235 -0.20 -3.61 -27.30
C ASP A 235 -0.66 -2.43 -26.42
N LEU A 236 0.06 -1.31 -26.53
CA LEU A 236 -0.26 -0.08 -25.81
C LEU A 236 -1.63 0.50 -26.22
N ALA A 237 -2.04 0.33 -27.48
CA ALA A 237 -3.32 0.84 -27.96
C ALA A 237 -4.48 0.08 -27.31
N ALA A 238 -4.40 -1.24 -27.25
CA ALA A 238 -5.35 -2.08 -26.52
C ALA A 238 -5.42 -1.67 -25.04
N LEU A 239 -4.26 -1.41 -24.41
CA LEU A 239 -4.20 -1.03 -23.00
C LEU A 239 -4.87 0.34 -22.76
N ARG A 240 -4.67 1.32 -23.65
CA ARG A 240 -5.34 2.63 -23.63
C ARG A 240 -6.86 2.55 -23.84
N GLU A 241 -7.34 1.56 -24.59
CA GLU A 241 -8.77 1.37 -24.80
C GLU A 241 -9.47 0.69 -23.62
N TRP A 242 -8.81 -0.31 -23.01
CA TRP A 242 -9.40 -1.16 -21.98
C TRP A 242 -9.22 -0.61 -20.55
N GLU A 243 -8.12 0.09 -20.26
CA GLU A 243 -7.88 0.69 -18.94
C GLU A 243 -9.07 1.54 -18.45
N PRO A 244 -9.63 2.48 -19.25
CA PRO A 244 -10.70 3.35 -18.76
C PRO A 244 -12.01 2.59 -18.55
N LYS A 245 -12.24 1.53 -19.35
CA LYS A 245 -13.43 0.68 -19.26
C LYS A 245 -13.39 -0.17 -17.99
N ILE A 246 -12.24 -0.79 -17.71
CA ILE A 246 -12.02 -1.61 -16.52
C ILE A 246 -12.10 -0.73 -15.27
N ARG A 247 -11.44 0.43 -15.27
CA ARG A 247 -11.51 1.40 -14.17
C ARG A 247 -12.94 1.83 -13.87
N LYS A 248 -13.73 2.16 -14.90
CA LYS A 248 -15.15 2.53 -14.72
C LYS A 248 -15.99 1.39 -14.16
N ALA A 249 -15.75 0.16 -14.60
CA ALA A 249 -16.45 -1.01 -14.08
C ALA A 249 -16.09 -1.27 -12.60
N LEU A 250 -14.82 -1.15 -12.23
CA LEU A 250 -14.35 -1.28 -10.85
C LEU A 250 -14.89 -0.16 -9.96
N ALA A 251 -14.90 1.09 -10.45
CA ALA A 251 -15.43 2.23 -9.70
C ALA A 251 -16.95 2.16 -9.46
N ALA A 252 -17.68 1.35 -10.24
CA ALA A 252 -19.11 1.13 -10.06
C ALA A 252 -19.43 0.08 -8.98
N LEU A 253 -18.44 -0.71 -8.54
CA LEU A 253 -18.64 -1.71 -7.50
C LEU A 253 -18.73 -1.04 -6.13
N PRO A 254 -19.79 -1.31 -5.33
CA PRO A 254 -19.94 -0.71 -4.00
C PRO A 254 -18.92 -1.20 -2.97
N GLU A 255 -18.22 -2.30 -3.28
CA GLU A 255 -17.18 -2.90 -2.45
C GLU A 255 -15.83 -2.17 -2.57
N LEU A 256 -15.67 -1.31 -3.60
CA LEU A 256 -14.45 -0.59 -3.90
C LEU A 256 -14.67 0.91 -3.73
N ALA A 257 -13.65 1.60 -3.21
CA ALA A 257 -13.67 3.05 -3.05
C ALA A 257 -12.37 3.62 -3.59
N ASP A 258 -12.42 4.84 -4.11
CA ASP A 258 -11.23 5.58 -4.54
C ASP A 258 -10.37 4.89 -5.63
N VAL A 259 -11.01 4.09 -6.50
CA VAL A 259 -10.34 3.42 -7.62
C VAL A 259 -9.61 4.43 -8.48
N ASN A 260 -8.30 4.27 -8.61
CA ASN A 260 -7.45 5.19 -9.35
C ASN A 260 -6.48 4.46 -10.30
N SER A 261 -5.74 5.24 -11.08
CA SER A 261 -4.81 4.74 -12.08
C SER A 261 -3.52 5.54 -12.05
N ASP A 262 -2.40 4.85 -12.20
CA ASP A 262 -1.11 5.51 -12.34
C ASP A 262 -0.85 6.02 -13.77
N GLN A 263 -1.74 5.69 -14.72
CA GLN A 263 -1.67 6.16 -16.10
C GLN A 263 -1.90 7.67 -16.18
N GLN A 264 -0.92 8.37 -16.76
CA GLN A 264 -0.95 9.81 -16.97
C GLN A 264 -0.75 10.14 -18.45
N ASP A 265 -1.79 9.93 -19.26
CA ASP A 265 -1.73 10.04 -20.74
C ASP A 265 -2.11 11.42 -21.30
N ASN A 266 -2.51 12.36 -20.44
CA ASN A 266 -3.00 13.68 -20.84
C ASN A 266 -2.00 14.78 -20.43
N GLY A 267 -0.71 14.46 -20.44
CA GLY A 267 0.33 15.46 -20.23
C GLY A 267 0.29 16.43 -21.40
N ALA A 268 0.18 17.72 -21.09
CA ALA A 268 0.27 18.76 -22.10
C ALA A 268 1.71 18.82 -22.61
N GLU A 269 1.92 18.37 -23.85
CA GLU A 269 3.21 18.46 -24.54
C GLU A 269 3.08 19.35 -25.78
N MET A 270 4.21 19.92 -26.20
CA MET A 270 4.33 20.67 -27.44
C MET A 270 5.38 19.99 -28.31
N ASP A 271 4.93 19.31 -29.36
CA ASP A 271 5.83 18.65 -30.31
C ASP A 271 6.50 19.68 -31.21
N LEU A 272 7.84 19.72 -31.24
CA LEU A 272 8.60 20.51 -32.20
C LEU A 272 8.99 19.67 -33.42
N LEU A 273 8.38 19.98 -34.55
CA LEU A 273 8.64 19.39 -35.86
C LEU A 273 9.66 20.23 -36.62
N TYR A 274 10.85 19.68 -36.81
CA TYR A 274 11.92 20.32 -37.59
C TYR A 274 11.79 20.04 -39.08
N ASP A 275 11.89 21.08 -39.90
CA ASP A 275 12.12 20.96 -41.34
C ASP A 275 13.62 20.82 -41.59
N ARG A 276 14.08 19.57 -41.64
CA ARG A 276 15.50 19.23 -41.82
C ARG A 276 16.07 19.73 -43.15
N ASP A 277 15.25 19.82 -44.20
CA ASP A 277 15.69 20.30 -45.50
C ASP A 277 15.96 21.81 -45.45
N THR A 278 15.08 22.56 -44.79
CA THR A 278 15.26 24.00 -44.56
C THR A 278 16.45 24.27 -43.62
N MET A 279 16.61 23.49 -42.55
CA MET A 279 17.77 23.59 -41.65
C MET A 279 19.11 23.37 -42.39
N SER A 280 19.18 22.34 -43.26
CA SER A 280 20.38 22.04 -44.03
C SER A 280 20.75 23.17 -45.00
N ARG A 281 19.77 23.77 -45.69
CA ARG A 281 19.99 24.93 -46.56
C ARG A 281 20.50 26.16 -45.82
N LEU A 282 20.05 26.34 -44.58
CA LEU A 282 20.44 27.48 -43.73
C LEU A 282 21.76 27.25 -43.01
N GLY A 283 22.35 26.05 -43.08
CA GLY A 283 23.58 25.71 -42.37
C GLY A 283 23.37 25.53 -40.87
N ILE A 284 22.20 25.07 -40.44
CA ILE A 284 21.83 24.84 -39.03
C ILE A 284 21.74 23.33 -38.79
N SER A 285 22.39 22.83 -37.74
CA SER A 285 22.25 21.42 -37.35
C SER A 285 21.10 21.21 -36.37
N VAL A 286 20.54 19.99 -36.36
CA VAL A 286 19.54 19.59 -35.34
C VAL A 286 20.12 19.70 -33.93
N GLN A 287 21.43 19.48 -33.78
CA GLN A 287 22.12 19.62 -32.49
C GLN A 287 22.11 21.06 -32.00
N ASP A 288 22.27 22.05 -32.88
CA ASP A 288 22.25 23.47 -32.49
C ASP A 288 20.87 23.89 -32.00
N ALA A 289 19.81 23.47 -32.70
CA ALA A 289 18.43 23.70 -32.27
C ALA A 289 18.13 23.01 -30.92
N ASN A 290 18.55 21.75 -30.76
CA ASN A 290 18.36 21.03 -29.49
C ASN A 290 19.17 21.65 -28.35
N ASN A 291 20.40 22.12 -28.61
CA ASN A 291 21.22 22.80 -27.61
C ASN A 291 20.57 24.11 -27.15
N LEU A 292 19.99 24.88 -28.08
CA LEU A 292 19.24 26.09 -27.77
C LEU A 292 18.05 25.79 -26.84
N LEU A 293 17.22 24.79 -27.19
CA LEU A 293 16.07 24.40 -26.36
C LEU A 293 16.52 23.85 -24.99
N ASN A 294 17.59 23.06 -24.95
CA ASN A 294 18.10 22.50 -23.70
C ASN A 294 18.71 23.58 -22.80
N ASN A 295 19.40 24.57 -23.37
CA ASN A 295 19.89 25.74 -22.61
C ASN A 295 18.74 26.61 -22.08
N ALA A 296 17.60 26.65 -22.79
CA ALA A 296 16.45 27.46 -22.42
C ALA A 296 15.55 26.78 -21.37
N PHE A 297 15.21 25.51 -21.59
CA PHE A 297 14.17 24.79 -20.83
C PHE A 297 14.69 23.50 -20.14
N GLY A 298 15.89 23.02 -20.49
CA GLY A 298 16.41 21.73 -20.03
C GLY A 298 17.16 21.78 -18.69
N GLN A 299 17.24 22.95 -18.03
CA GLN A 299 18.01 23.15 -16.80
C GLN A 299 19.45 22.61 -16.91
N ARG A 300 20.12 22.94 -18.01
CA ARG A 300 21.44 22.41 -18.31
C ARG A 300 22.48 22.92 -17.30
N GLN A 301 23.16 21.97 -16.64
CA GLN A 301 24.33 22.27 -15.83
C GLN A 301 25.52 22.62 -16.73
N ILE A 302 26.00 23.87 -16.65
CA ILE A 302 27.13 24.35 -17.47
C ILE A 302 28.47 24.21 -16.75
N SER A 303 28.48 24.31 -15.42
CA SER A 303 29.69 24.20 -14.61
C SER A 303 29.35 23.86 -13.16
N THR A 304 30.38 23.56 -12.37
CA THR A 304 30.28 23.36 -10.93
C THR A 304 31.27 24.27 -10.23
N ILE A 305 30.81 25.07 -9.27
CA ILE A 305 31.66 25.89 -8.42
C ILE A 305 31.99 25.06 -7.18
N TYR A 306 33.28 24.80 -6.95
CA TYR A 306 33.77 24.06 -5.81
C TYR A 306 34.15 25.02 -4.68
N GLN A 307 33.56 24.84 -3.50
CA GLN A 307 33.96 25.46 -2.24
C GLN A 307 34.49 24.37 -1.29
N PRO A 308 35.26 24.73 -0.24
CA PRO A 308 35.89 23.74 0.65
C PRO A 308 34.93 22.74 1.31
N LEU A 309 33.66 23.12 1.50
CA LEU A 309 32.64 22.30 2.16
C LEU A 309 31.48 21.90 1.24
N ASN A 310 31.26 22.60 0.12
CA ASN A 310 30.07 22.48 -0.73
C ASN A 310 30.44 22.57 -2.21
N GLN A 311 29.61 21.99 -3.07
CA GLN A 311 29.71 22.14 -4.52
C GLN A 311 28.39 22.71 -5.04
N TYR A 312 28.45 23.77 -5.85
CA TYR A 312 27.28 24.45 -6.40
C TYR A 312 27.21 24.22 -7.90
N LYS A 313 26.11 23.66 -8.37
CA LYS A 313 25.85 23.48 -9.81
C LYS A 313 25.39 24.82 -10.39
N VAL A 314 26.04 25.27 -11.44
CA VAL A 314 25.60 26.43 -12.21
C VAL A 314 24.70 25.93 -13.32
N VAL A 315 23.41 26.25 -13.20
CA VAL A 315 22.37 25.86 -14.15
C VAL A 315 22.00 27.09 -14.97
N MET A 316 22.04 26.95 -16.29
CA MET A 316 21.55 27.99 -17.21
C MET A 316 20.07 27.72 -17.50
N GLU A 317 19.26 28.76 -17.35
CA GLU A 317 17.82 28.74 -17.64
C GLU A 317 17.41 30.11 -18.17
N VAL A 318 16.37 30.15 -19.00
CA VAL A 318 15.74 31.40 -19.43
C VAL A 318 14.92 32.00 -18.28
N ASP A 319 14.82 33.33 -18.25
CA ASP A 319 14.03 34.03 -17.23
C ASP A 319 12.58 33.46 -17.17
N PRO A 320 12.04 33.14 -15.97
CA PRO A 320 10.73 32.51 -15.79
C PRO A 320 9.56 33.20 -16.50
N VAL A 321 9.67 34.49 -16.85
CA VAL A 321 8.64 35.20 -17.61
C VAL A 321 8.48 34.64 -19.03
N TYR A 322 9.56 34.12 -19.62
CA TYR A 322 9.55 33.55 -20.98
C TYR A 322 9.35 32.03 -21.01
N THR A 323 9.19 31.36 -19.86
CA THR A 323 8.92 29.91 -19.82
C THR A 323 7.44 29.58 -19.66
N GLN A 324 6.57 30.59 -19.49
CA GLN A 324 5.14 30.42 -19.24
C GLN A 324 4.29 30.26 -20.51
N ASP A 325 4.79 30.70 -21.66
CA ASP A 325 4.03 30.72 -22.92
C ASP A 325 4.89 30.26 -24.09
N VAL A 326 4.26 29.53 -24.99
CA VAL A 326 4.81 29.01 -26.25
C VAL A 326 5.26 30.14 -27.17
N SER A 327 4.68 31.34 -27.04
CA SER A 327 5.11 32.55 -27.78
C SER A 327 6.57 32.94 -27.52
N ALA A 328 7.22 32.38 -26.50
CA ALA A 328 8.65 32.54 -26.31
C ALA A 328 9.48 31.85 -27.41
N LEU A 329 8.98 30.76 -28.01
CA LEU A 329 9.65 30.06 -29.11
C LEU A 329 9.83 30.95 -30.34
N ASP A 330 8.89 31.88 -30.59
CA ASP A 330 8.98 32.86 -31.68
C ASP A 330 10.13 33.86 -31.50
N LYS A 331 10.57 34.06 -30.25
CA LYS A 331 11.66 34.98 -29.89
C LYS A 331 13.02 34.29 -29.84
N MET A 332 13.09 32.99 -30.13
CA MET A 332 14.33 32.23 -30.09
C MET A 332 15.03 32.24 -31.45
N PHE A 333 16.35 32.40 -31.42
CA PHE A 333 17.19 32.45 -32.61
C PHE A 333 18.32 31.42 -32.52
N VAL A 334 18.61 30.74 -33.62
CA VAL A 334 19.81 29.93 -33.78
C VAL A 334 20.76 30.65 -34.73
N ILE A 335 22.04 30.74 -34.35
CA ILE A 335 23.08 31.29 -35.20
C ILE A 335 23.48 30.23 -36.21
N ASN A 336 23.42 30.54 -37.50
CA ASN A 336 23.85 29.62 -38.54
C ASN A 336 25.36 29.62 -38.77
N SER A 337 25.85 28.73 -39.64
CA SER A 337 27.27 28.65 -40.01
C SER A 337 27.85 29.94 -40.62
N GLU A 338 27.01 30.84 -41.15
CA GLU A 338 27.39 32.17 -41.65
C GLU A 338 27.37 33.27 -40.58
N GLY A 339 27.05 32.94 -39.32
CA GLY A 339 26.98 33.89 -38.22
C GLY A 339 25.69 34.73 -38.16
N LYS A 340 24.67 34.40 -38.95
CA LYS A 340 23.39 35.12 -38.97
C LYS A 340 22.38 34.49 -37.99
N PRO A 341 21.64 35.30 -37.20
CA PRO A 341 20.58 34.79 -36.33
C PRO A 341 19.34 34.45 -37.16
N ILE A 342 18.90 33.19 -37.10
CA ILE A 342 17.71 32.70 -37.79
C ILE A 342 16.63 32.38 -36.74
N PRO A 343 15.41 32.92 -36.86
CA PRO A 343 14.30 32.60 -35.96
C PRO A 343 13.96 31.11 -35.99
N LEU A 344 13.64 30.52 -34.83
CA LEU A 344 13.24 29.12 -34.71
C LEU A 344 11.99 28.81 -35.56
N SER A 345 11.03 29.74 -35.63
CA SER A 345 9.79 29.63 -36.43
C SER A 345 10.02 29.46 -37.94
N TYR A 346 11.22 29.78 -38.45
CA TYR A 346 11.52 29.68 -39.87
C TYR A 346 11.80 28.24 -40.34
N PHE A 347 12.22 27.36 -39.41
CA PHE A 347 12.60 25.98 -39.71
C PHE A 347 12.01 24.94 -38.73
N ALA A 348 11.22 25.37 -37.76
CA ALA A 348 10.49 24.52 -36.83
C ALA A 348 9.01 24.93 -36.78
N LYS A 349 8.12 23.94 -36.67
CA LYS A 349 6.70 24.13 -36.35
C LYS A 349 6.42 23.43 -35.04
N TRP A 350 5.56 24.00 -34.21
CA TRP A 350 5.12 23.36 -32.97
C TRP A 350 3.62 23.10 -33.01
N GLN A 351 3.23 21.94 -32.49
CA GLN A 351 1.82 21.54 -32.41
C GLN A 351 1.53 20.94 -31.03
N PRO A 352 0.34 21.20 -30.44
CA PRO A 352 -0.06 20.52 -29.22
C PRO A 352 -0.10 19.02 -29.43
N ALA A 353 0.53 18.30 -28.50
CA ALA A 353 0.53 16.84 -28.45
C ALA A 353 0.18 16.38 -27.03
N ASN A 354 -0.28 15.14 -26.92
CA ASN A 354 -0.47 14.48 -25.64
C ASN A 354 0.56 13.37 -25.53
N ALA A 355 1.40 13.44 -24.51
CA ALA A 355 2.32 12.37 -24.20
C ALA A 355 2.04 11.79 -22.82
N PRO A 356 2.32 10.48 -22.65
CA PRO A 356 2.32 9.88 -21.33
C PRO A 356 3.43 10.53 -20.50
N ALA A 357 3.08 11.16 -19.39
CA ALA A 357 4.03 11.68 -18.42
C ALA A 357 4.84 10.54 -17.74
N VAL A 358 4.40 9.29 -17.89
CA VAL A 358 5.01 8.09 -17.31
C VAL A 358 4.86 6.90 -18.27
N GLY A 359 5.98 6.34 -18.73
CA GLY A 359 6.04 4.98 -19.26
C GLY A 359 6.91 4.14 -18.34
N GLU A 360 6.31 3.31 -17.48
CA GLU A 360 7.04 2.41 -16.59
C GLU A 360 7.04 0.99 -17.17
N PRO A 361 8.17 0.46 -17.68
CA PRO A 361 8.24 -0.91 -18.14
C PRO A 361 8.20 -1.87 -16.96
N SER A 362 7.14 -2.67 -16.85
CA SER A 362 7.03 -3.77 -15.90
C SER A 362 7.64 -5.04 -16.52
N GLY A 363 8.98 -5.13 -16.51
CA GLY A 363 9.71 -6.25 -17.14
C GLY A 363 9.85 -6.11 -18.66
N THR A 364 9.91 -7.23 -19.39
CA THR A 364 10.03 -7.26 -20.87
C THR A 364 8.82 -6.72 -21.63
N PHE A 365 7.78 -6.24 -20.93
CA PHE A 365 6.52 -5.77 -21.51
C PHE A 365 6.11 -4.43 -20.91
N GLY A 366 5.44 -3.59 -21.71
CA GLY A 366 4.77 -2.39 -21.22
C GLY A 366 3.54 -2.76 -20.39
N GLY A 367 3.36 -2.14 -19.23
CA GLY A 367 2.23 -2.39 -18.34
C GLY A 367 1.64 -1.09 -17.82
N PHE A 368 0.34 -1.10 -17.53
CA PHE A 368 -0.36 -0.03 -16.80
C PHE A 368 -0.86 -0.62 -15.50
N HIS A 369 -0.83 0.16 -14.41
CA HIS A 369 -1.23 -0.33 -13.12
C HIS A 369 -2.46 0.40 -12.60
N HIS A 370 -3.42 -0.39 -12.13
CA HIS A 370 -4.56 0.07 -11.38
C HIS A 370 -4.31 -0.06 -9.89
N LEU A 371 -4.75 0.95 -9.15
CA LEU A 371 -4.79 0.89 -7.71
C LEU A 371 -6.25 0.82 -7.28
N LEU A 372 -6.55 -0.18 -6.47
CA LEU A 372 -7.89 -0.56 -6.01
C LEU A 372 -8.10 -0.16 -4.56
#